data_AF-A0AA43EIH8-F1
#
_entry.id   AF-A0AA43EIH8-F1
#
_cell.length_a   1.000
_cell.length_b   1.000
_cell.length_c   1.000
_cell.angle_alpha   90.00
_cell.angle_beta   90.00
_cell.angle_gamma   90.00
#
_symmetry.space_group_name_H-M   'P 1'
#
loop_
_entity.id
_entity.type
_entity.pdbx_description
1 polymer ?
#
loop_
_entity_poly.entity_id
_entity_poly.type
_entity_poly.pdbx_seq_one_letter_code
_entity_poly.pdbx_strand_id
1 'polypeptide(L)'
;MSRLNLDPLLTFPDGSHLVISTQHSAGEEFSCALYSAVVGNDDRIAFKVVSHDIAASSCMKAQESAYEYALRRYPSAGVILKKPPYLIWHGPRSSEMQ
;
A
#
# COMPACT_ATOMS: atom_id res chain seq x y z
N MET A 1 3.48 -13.00 -3.33
CA MET A 1 2.25 -12.77 -2.53
C MET A 1 2.13 -11.28 -2.26
N SER A 2 0.94 -10.78 -1.92
CA SER A 2 0.75 -9.38 -1.50
C SER A 2 -0.13 -9.26 -0.26
N ARG A 3 0.06 -8.16 0.49
CA ARG A 3 -0.77 -7.76 1.63
C ARG A 3 -1.20 -6.32 1.45
N LEU A 4 -2.49 -6.05 1.66
CA LEU A 4 -3.07 -4.72 1.57
C LEU A 4 -3.30 -4.15 2.98
N ASN A 5 -2.90 -2.89 3.20
CA ASN A 5 -3.31 -2.15 4.39
C ASN A 5 -4.76 -1.70 4.24
N LEU A 6 -5.64 -2.26 5.07
CA LEU A 6 -7.06 -1.92 5.07
C LEU A 6 -7.34 -0.55 5.71
N ASP A 7 -6.50 -0.10 6.65
CA ASP A 7 -6.56 1.29 7.14
C ASP A 7 -5.93 2.22 6.10
N PRO A 8 -6.70 3.13 5.48
CA PRO A 8 -6.22 3.97 4.41
C PRO A 8 -5.30 5.08 4.94
N LEU A 9 -4.32 5.45 4.12
CA LEU A 9 -3.49 6.64 4.36
C LEU A 9 -4.34 7.92 4.33
N LEU A 10 -5.37 7.92 3.49
CA LEU A 10 -6.24 9.06 3.25
C LEU A 10 -7.58 8.59 2.69
N THR A 11 -8.66 9.22 3.14
CA THR A 11 -9.96 9.17 2.45
C THR A 11 -10.15 10.49 1.73
N PHE A 12 -10.35 10.42 0.41
CA PHE A 12 -10.59 11.57 -0.43
C PHE A 12 -12.04 12.06 -0.29
N PRO A 13 -12.34 13.33 -0.63
CA PRO A 13 -13.69 13.88 -0.57
C PRO A 13 -14.73 13.14 -1.45
N ASP A 14 -14.26 12.45 -2.50
CA ASP A 14 -15.09 11.62 -3.38
C ASP A 14 -15.41 10.23 -2.78
N GLY A 15 -14.96 9.97 -1.55
CA GLY A 15 -15.15 8.69 -0.86
C GLY A 15 -14.12 7.63 -1.21
N SER A 16 -13.19 7.89 -2.14
CA SER A 16 -12.12 6.95 -2.46
C SER A 16 -11.05 6.90 -1.36
N HIS A 17 -10.40 5.75 -1.22
CA HIS A 17 -9.39 5.49 -0.19
C HIS A 17 -8.01 5.32 -0.82
N LEU A 18 -7.00 6.03 -0.31
CA LEU A 18 -5.61 5.80 -0.66
C LEU A 18 -5.04 4.70 0.23
N VAL A 19 -4.62 3.59 -0.36
CA VAL A 19 -4.13 2.40 0.36
C VAL A 19 -2.78 1.94 -0.18
N ILE A 20 -1.98 1.30 0.68
CA ILE A 20 -0.71 0.68 0.32
C ILE A 20 -0.89 -0.84 0.24
N SER A 21 -0.46 -1.43 -0.88
CA SER A 21 -0.24 -2.86 -0.99
C SER A 21 1.26 -3.15 -0.98
N THR A 22 1.69 -4.03 -0.09
CA THR A 22 3.05 -4.55 -0.05
C THR A 22 3.08 -5.89 -0.76
N GLN A 23 4.02 -6.08 -1.67
CA GLN A 23 4.31 -7.34 -2.33
C GLN A 23 5.64 -7.89 -1.84
N HIS A 24 5.78 -9.21 -1.90
CA HIS A 24 7.04 -9.91 -1.66
C HIS A 24 7.28 -10.85 -2.83
N SER A 25 8.40 -10.65 -3.53
CA SER A 25 8.85 -11.50 -4.64
C SER A 25 9.71 -12.66 -4.13
N ALA A 26 9.91 -13.68 -4.97
CA ALA A 26 10.81 -14.79 -4.66
C ALA A 26 12.27 -14.28 -4.76
N GLY A 27 12.81 -13.79 -3.64
CA GLY A 27 14.16 -13.19 -3.59
C GLY A 27 14.39 -12.21 -2.44
N GLU A 28 13.55 -12.23 -1.41
CA GLU A 28 13.60 -11.33 -0.24
C GLU A 28 13.38 -9.84 -0.55
N GLU A 29 12.91 -9.51 -1.75
CA GLU A 29 12.61 -8.13 -2.13
C GLU A 29 11.14 -7.81 -1.87
N PHE A 30 10.93 -6.73 -1.11
CA PHE A 30 9.61 -6.17 -0.87
C PHE A 30 9.36 -5.03 -1.83
N SER A 31 8.20 -4.98 -2.46
CA SER A 31 7.76 -3.80 -3.22
C SER A 31 6.49 -3.24 -2.61
N CYS A 32 6.22 -1.95 -2.81
CA CYS A 32 4.94 -1.36 -2.47
C CYS A 32 4.33 -0.67 -3.68
N ALA A 33 3.02 -0.83 -3.82
CA ALA A 33 2.19 -0.14 -4.79
C ALA A 33 1.12 0.68 -4.04
N LEU A 34 0.85 1.88 -4.53
CA LEU A 34 -0.26 2.71 -4.04
C LEU A 34 -1.47 2.51 -4.93
N TYR A 35 -2.63 2.38 -4.30
CA TYR A 35 -3.90 2.30 -4.99
C TYR A 35 -4.87 3.34 -4.43
N SER A 36 -5.72 3.86 -5.31
CA SER A 36 -6.99 4.45 -4.93
C SER A 36 -8.04 3.35 -5.03
N ALA A 37 -8.77 3.12 -3.95
CA ALA A 37 -9.79 2.10 -3.83
C ALA A 37 -11.15 2.75 -3.60
N VAL A 38 -12.16 2.34 -4.37
CA VAL A 38 -13.56 2.76 -4.17
C VAL A 38 -14.38 1.52 -3.87
N VAL A 39 -15.14 1.56 -2.78
CA VAL A 39 -16.11 0.51 -2.46
C VAL A 39 -17.40 0.83 -3.20
N GLY A 40 -17.77 -0.02 -4.16
CA GLY A 40 -19.02 0.08 -4.90
C GLY A 40 -20.22 -0.39 -4.08
N ASN A 41 -21.42 -0.09 -4.56
CA ASN A 41 -22.68 -0.49 -3.91
C ASN A 41 -22.92 -2.02 -3.93
N ASP A 42 -22.12 -2.78 -4.67
CA ASP A 42 -22.18 -4.23 -4.81
C ASP A 42 -21.10 -4.95 -3.97
N ASP A 43 -20.56 -4.27 -2.96
CA ASP A 43 -19.45 -4.72 -2.10
C ASP A 43 -18.15 -5.03 -2.86
N ARG A 44 -18.06 -4.64 -4.14
CA ARG A 44 -16.83 -4.79 -4.92
C ARG A 44 -15.94 -3.58 -4.72
N ILE A 45 -14.64 -3.84 -4.59
CA ILE A 45 -13.63 -2.79 -4.49
C ILE A 45 -13.00 -2.59 -5.86
N ALA A 46 -13.17 -1.39 -6.41
CA ALA A 46 -12.49 -0.97 -7.63
C ALA A 46 -11.13 -0.36 -7.25
N PHE A 47 -10.04 -1.02 -7.64
CA PHE A 47 -8.68 -0.53 -7.43
C PHE A 47 -8.16 0.19 -8.67
N LYS A 48 -7.64 1.39 -8.49
CA LYS A 48 -6.91 2.16 -9.49
C LYS A 48 -5.47 2.34 -9.03
N VAL A 49 -4.51 1.95 -9.87
CA VAL A 49 -3.09 2.15 -9.56
C VAL A 49 -2.75 3.63 -9.52
N VAL A 50 -2.07 4.05 -8.46
CA VAL A 50 -1.48 5.38 -8.30
C VAL A 50 0.03 5.34 -8.54
N SER A 51 0.71 4.30 -8.05
CA SER A 51 2.12 4.03 -8.33
C SER A 51 2.42 2.53 -8.31
N HIS A 52 3.45 2.12 -9.06
CA HIS A 52 3.92 0.73 -9.10
C HIS A 52 5.24 0.57 -8.35
N ASP A 53 5.38 -0.59 -7.71
CA ASP A 53 6.60 -1.29 -7.30
C ASP A 53 7.79 -0.44 -6.85
N ILE A 54 7.61 0.23 -5.72
CA ILE A 54 8.72 0.84 -4.99
C ILE A 54 9.42 -0.25 -4.19
N ALA A 55 10.46 -0.83 -4.77
CA ALA A 55 11.24 -1.92 -4.21
C ALA A 55 12.13 -1.46 -3.04
N ALA A 56 12.25 -2.31 -2.02
CA ALA A 56 13.14 -2.12 -0.89
C ALA A 56 13.53 -3.45 -0.23
N SER A 57 14.63 -3.42 0.52
CA SER A 57 15.15 -4.59 1.25
C SER A 57 14.36 -4.98 2.50
N SER A 58 13.30 -4.24 2.84
CA SER A 58 12.37 -4.63 3.91
C SER A 58 10.98 -4.09 3.66
N CYS A 59 9.97 -4.78 4.20
CA CYS A 59 8.57 -4.37 4.17
C CYS A 59 8.39 -2.93 4.67
N MET A 60 9.03 -2.59 5.80
CA MET A 60 8.95 -1.25 6.40
C MET A 60 9.49 -0.18 5.46
N LYS A 61 10.66 -0.40 4.84
CA LYS A 61 11.26 0.56 3.90
C LYS A 61 10.40 0.74 2.65
N ALA A 62 9.86 -0.35 2.10
CA ALA A 62 8.97 -0.28 0.94
C ALA A 62 7.73 0.57 1.25
N GLN A 63 7.14 0.38 2.43
CA GLN A 63 5.97 1.15 2.89
C GLN A 63 6.30 2.62 3.17
N GLU A 64 7.47 2.91 3.74
CA GLU A 64 7.94 4.28 3.97
C GLU A 64 8.17 5.02 2.64
N SER A 65 8.84 4.39 1.68
CA SER A 65 9.04 4.97 0.36
C SER A 65 7.73 5.21 -0.40
N ALA A 66 6.74 4.32 -0.25
CA ALA A 66 5.39 4.53 -0.77
C ALA A 66 4.66 5.68 -0.06
N TYR A 67 4.79 5.80 1.26
CA TYR A 67 4.21 6.92 2.02
C TYR A 67 4.83 8.28 1.61
N GLU A 68 6.15 8.35 1.46
CA GLU A 68 6.83 9.55 0.97
C GLU A 68 6.41 9.91 -0.47
N TYR A 69 6.21 8.90 -1.32
CA TYR A 69 5.64 9.12 -2.65
C TYR A 69 4.25 9.74 -2.56
N ALA A 70 3.38 9.24 -1.67
CA ALA A 70 2.05 9.80 -1.45
C ALA A 70 2.12 11.27 -0.98
N LEU A 71 3.04 11.61 -0.06
CA LEU A 71 3.25 13.00 0.38
C LEU A 71 3.64 13.93 -0.79
N ARG A 72 4.55 13.49 -1.65
CA ARG A 72 4.95 14.27 -2.85
C ARG A 72 3.81 14.39 -3.86
N ARG A 73 3.01 13.34 -4.01
CA ARG A 73 1.91 13.27 -4.99
C ARG A 73 0.68 14.07 -4.56
N TYR A 74 0.45 14.20 -3.26
CA TYR A 74 -0.68 14.90 -2.64
C TYR A 74 -0.19 15.93 -1.61
N PRO A 75 0.56 16.97 -2.04
CA PRO A 75 1.20 17.92 -1.12
C PRO A 75 0.18 18.67 -0.25
N SER A 76 -0.99 19.00 -0.81
CA SER A 76 -2.09 19.67 -0.11
C SER A 76 -2.75 18.78 0.95
N ALA A 77 -2.61 17.46 0.85
CA ALA A 77 -3.16 16.51 1.80
C ALA A 77 -2.13 16.06 2.85
N GLY A 78 -0.89 16.58 2.82
CA GLY A 78 0.18 16.14 3.71
C GLY A 78 -0.11 16.31 5.20
N VAL A 79 -0.99 17.26 5.56
CA VAL A 79 -1.42 17.49 6.96
C VAL A 79 -2.37 16.40 7.47
N ILE A 80 -3.13 15.77 6.57
CA ILE A 80 -4.15 14.77 6.89
C ILE A 80 -3.74 13.34 6.48
N LEU A 81 -2.62 13.20 5.78
CA LEU A 81 -2.06 11.92 5.36
C LEU A 81 -1.58 11.16 6.60
N LYS A 82 -2.17 10.00 6.87
CA LYS A 82 -1.76 9.13 7.96
C LYS A 82 -0.56 8.31 7.54
N LYS A 83 0.37 8.08 8.47
CA LYS A 83 1.40 7.05 8.28
C LYS A 83 0.73 5.69 8.11
N PRO A 84 1.27 4.80 7.26
CA PRO A 84 0.76 3.44 7.18
C PRO A 84 0.89 2.77 8.56
N PRO A 85 0.04 1.77 8.87
CA PRO A 85 0.15 1.00 10.12
C PRO A 85 1.42 0.14 10.22
N TYR A 86 2.36 0.29 9.26
CA TYR A 86 3.59 -0.47 9.07
C TYR A 86 3.44 -1.97 9.34
N LEU A 87 3.27 -2.76 8.27
CA LEU A 87 3.16 -4.21 8.40
C LEU A 87 4.51 -4.79 8.80
N ILE A 88 4.53 -5.59 9.87
CA ILE A 88 5.63 -6.50 10.16
C ILE A 88 5.35 -7.78 9.37
N TRP A 89 5.82 -7.83 8.12
CA TRP A 89 5.70 -9.00 7.27
C TRP A 89 7.10 -9.51 6.89
N HIS A 90 7.41 -10.73 7.33
CA HIS A 90 8.68 -11.40 7.04
C HIS A 90 8.70 -12.13 5.69
N GLY A 91 7.69 -11.93 4.83
CA GLY A 91 7.46 -12.74 3.63
C GLY A 91 6.62 -14.00 3.91
N PRO A 92 6.35 -14.82 2.88
CA PRO A 92 5.70 -16.12 3.05
C PRO A 92 6.57 -17.03 3.91
N ARG A 93 5.96 -17.76 4.85
CA ARG A 93 6.69 -18.79 5.61
C ARG A 93 6.93 -19.97 4.68
N SER A 94 8.07 -20.64 4.79
CA SER A 94 8.47 -21.77 3.92
C SER A 94 7.44 -22.91 3.85
N SER A 95 6.49 -22.97 4.78
CA SER A 95 5.37 -23.92 4.80
C SER A 95 4.19 -23.57 3.88
N GLU A 96 4.15 -22.37 3.30
CA GLU A 96 3.09 -21.90 2.39
C GLU A 96 3.50 -22.01 0.90
N MET A 97 4.66 -22.65 0.61
CA MET A 97 5.15 -22.94 -0.75
C MET A 97 4.88 -24.40 -1.17
N GLN A 98 3.73 -24.97 -0.82
CA GLN A 98 3.26 -26.27 -1.36
C GLN A 98 2.22 -26.07 -2.46
#